data_AF-A0A8T5GLC2-F1
#
_entry.id   AF-A0A8T5GLC2-F1
#
_cell.length_a   1.000
_cell.length_b   1.000
_cell.length_c   1.000
_cell.angle_alpha   90.00
_cell.angle_beta   90.00
_cell.angle_gamma   90.00
#
_symmetry.space_group_name_H-M   'P 1'
#
loop_
_entity.id
_entity.type
_entity.pdbx_description
1 polymer ?
#
loop_
_entity_poly.entity_id
_entity_poly.type
_entity_poly.pdbx_seq_one_letter_code
_entity_poly.pdbx_strand_id
1 'polypeptide(L)'
;MPSTFHRLPDFLLPEQKKELIDISRGAAVPWIIHRSSKSGKISPLHFVRINYTLYGRQALLMMMKPNTTQDWHTDKKGRNAVMIYPLMPENNYACCEIENDRVDFPALINTQLKHRVINNHNVRLNLQVSFEKDIDEIALLFKSEEPVLK
;
A
#
# COMPACT_ATOMS: atom_id res chain seq x y z
N MET A 1 -2.47 2.74 -23.51
CA MET A 1 -1.50 2.24 -22.52
C MET A 1 -2.20 2.18 -21.19
N PRO A 2 -2.00 1.14 -20.37
CA PRO A 2 -2.63 1.07 -19.05
C PRO A 2 -2.13 2.22 -18.18
N SER A 3 -3.02 2.76 -17.33
CA SER A 3 -2.68 3.86 -16.44
C SER A 3 -1.55 3.47 -15.47
N THR A 4 -0.73 4.45 -15.08
CA THR A 4 0.36 4.24 -14.10
C THR A 4 -0.18 4.18 -12.67
N PHE A 5 -1.04 5.13 -12.33
CA PHE A 5 -1.74 5.21 -11.05
C PHE A 5 -3.07 5.95 -11.22
N HIS A 6 -3.98 5.76 -10.27
CA HIS A 6 -5.17 6.59 -10.09
C HIS A 6 -5.18 7.18 -8.69
N ARG A 7 -5.34 8.50 -8.58
CA ARG A 7 -5.57 9.16 -7.29
C ARG A 7 -6.91 8.71 -6.73
N LEU A 8 -6.93 8.34 -5.46
CA LEU A 8 -8.12 7.97 -4.73
C LEU A 8 -8.59 9.11 -3.82
N PRO A 9 -9.89 9.17 -3.50
CA PRO A 9 -10.38 10.08 -2.47
C PRO A 9 -9.85 9.66 -1.09
N ASP A 10 -9.83 10.63 -0.17
CA ASP A 10 -9.71 10.33 1.24
C ASP A 10 -11.03 9.72 1.75
N PHE A 11 -11.05 8.41 1.99
CA PHE A 11 -12.26 7.69 2.38
C PHE A 11 -12.23 7.13 3.80
N LEU A 12 -11.07 7.11 4.47
CA LEU A 12 -11.00 6.68 5.86
C LEU A 12 -11.38 7.82 6.80
N LEU A 13 -12.32 7.54 7.70
CA LEU A 13 -12.65 8.43 8.80
C LEU A 13 -11.47 8.55 9.79
N PRO A 14 -11.32 9.67 10.50
CA PRO A 14 -10.25 9.85 11.49
C PRO A 14 -10.16 8.72 12.53
N GLU A 15 -11.31 8.22 12.98
CA GLU A 15 -11.42 7.14 13.97
C GLU A 15 -10.89 5.82 13.41
N GLN A 16 -11.23 5.51 12.15
CA GLN A 16 -10.70 4.32 11.45
C GLN A 16 -9.19 4.42 11.27
N LYS A 17 -8.67 5.59 10.86
CA LYS A 17 -7.22 5.80 10.76
C LYS A 17 -6.53 5.56 12.09
N LYS A 18 -7.08 6.12 13.18
CA LYS A 18 -6.55 5.93 14.53
C LYS A 18 -6.56 4.46 14.92
N GLU A 19 -7.66 3.75 14.70
CA GLU A 19 -7.77 2.32 15.00
C GLU A 19 -6.72 1.49 14.25
N LEU A 20 -6.54 1.73 12.94
CA LEU A 20 -5.54 1.04 12.14
C LEU A 20 -4.10 1.32 12.63
N ILE A 21 -3.81 2.55 13.07
CA ILE A 21 -2.53 2.90 13.68
C ILE A 21 -2.36 2.17 15.03
N ASP A 22 -3.39 2.13 15.87
CA ASP A 22 -3.35 1.44 17.16
C ASP A 22 -3.12 -0.06 16.99
N ILE A 23 -3.80 -0.69 16.02
CA ILE A 23 -3.57 -2.10 15.63
C ILE A 23 -2.10 -2.29 15.26
N SER A 24 -1.51 -1.40 14.45
CA SER A 24 -0.11 -1.54 14.01
C SER A 24 0.92 -1.43 15.14
N ARG A 25 0.56 -0.79 16.26
CA ARG A 25 1.43 -0.53 17.42
C ARG A 25 1.26 -1.56 18.54
N GLY A 26 0.32 -2.49 18.42
CA GLY A 26 0.09 -3.52 19.42
C GLY A 26 1.34 -4.37 19.70
N ALA A 27 1.57 -4.71 20.97
CA ALA A 27 2.79 -5.42 21.40
C ALA A 27 2.97 -6.84 20.79
N ALA A 28 1.90 -7.44 20.26
CA ALA A 28 1.88 -8.79 19.71
C ALA A 28 1.64 -8.84 18.19
N VAL A 29 1.80 -7.72 17.47
CA VAL A 29 1.53 -7.68 16.02
C VAL A 29 2.47 -8.63 15.27
N PRO A 30 1.96 -9.68 14.62
CA PRO A 30 2.78 -10.68 13.95
C PRO A 30 3.22 -10.16 12.58
N TRP A 31 4.14 -9.18 12.57
CA TRP A 31 4.66 -8.60 11.34
C TRP A 31 5.31 -9.69 10.45
N ILE A 32 4.69 -9.91 9.30
CA ILE A 32 5.15 -10.82 8.26
C ILE A 32 6.30 -10.14 7.53
N ILE A 33 7.48 -10.75 7.64
CA ILE A 33 8.69 -10.31 6.95
C ILE A 33 8.83 -11.11 5.65
N HIS A 34 8.76 -10.42 4.51
CA HIS A 34 8.95 -11.07 3.22
C HIS A 34 10.43 -11.17 2.86
N ARG A 35 10.81 -12.24 2.16
CA ARG A 35 12.08 -12.31 1.43
C ARG A 35 11.83 -12.23 -0.06
N SER A 36 12.69 -11.50 -0.75
CA SER A 36 12.70 -11.48 -2.21
C SER A 36 12.96 -12.91 -2.72
N SER A 37 12.05 -13.46 -3.51
CA SER A 37 12.25 -14.79 -4.13
C SER A 37 13.31 -14.80 -5.23
N LYS A 38 13.85 -13.63 -5.61
CA LYS A 38 14.95 -13.52 -6.59
C LYS A 38 16.31 -13.41 -5.91
N SER A 39 16.43 -12.56 -4.90
CA SER A 39 17.73 -12.25 -4.26
C SER A 39 17.93 -12.85 -2.87
N GLY A 40 16.88 -13.44 -2.27
CA GLY A 40 16.91 -13.94 -0.88
C GLY A 40 16.98 -12.84 0.20
N LYS A 41 17.19 -11.58 -0.20
CA LYS A 41 17.24 -10.43 0.70
C LYS A 41 15.88 -10.23 1.39
N ILE A 42 15.96 -9.84 2.66
CA ILE A 42 14.80 -9.44 3.45
C ILE A 42 14.24 -8.15 2.83
N SER A 43 12.94 -8.17 2.55
CA SER A 43 12.20 -6.99 2.14
C SER A 43 12.15 -6.00 3.31
N PRO A 44 12.34 -4.69 3.07
CA PRO A 44 12.10 -3.67 4.08
C PRO A 44 10.62 -3.49 4.42
N LEU A 45 9.72 -4.10 3.63
CA LEU A 45 8.27 -4.05 3.82
C LEU A 45 7.85 -5.15 4.81
N HIS A 46 7.19 -4.74 5.89
CA HIS A 46 6.61 -5.63 6.90
C HIS A 46 5.09 -5.53 6.81
N PHE A 47 4.39 -6.66 6.78
CA PHE A 47 2.93 -6.65 6.62
C PHE A 47 2.21 -7.32 7.79
N VAL A 48 1.00 -6.89 8.09
CA VAL A 48 0.08 -7.65 8.95
C VAL A 48 -1.29 -7.71 8.29
N ARG A 49 -1.90 -8.90 8.36
CA ARG A 49 -3.31 -9.10 7.96
C ARG A 49 -4.19 -8.59 9.09
N ILE A 50 -5.12 -7.72 8.75
CA ILE A 50 -6.10 -7.17 9.70
C ILE A 50 -7.48 -7.78 9.43
N ASN A 51 -8.39 -7.78 10.40
CA ASN A 51 -9.75 -8.28 10.16
C ASN A 51 -10.62 -7.24 9.44
N TYR A 52 -10.13 -6.76 8.30
CA TYR A 52 -10.78 -5.77 7.45
C TYR A 52 -10.66 -6.16 5.99
N THR A 53 -11.65 -5.76 5.23
CA THR A 53 -11.81 -6.01 3.80
C THR A 53 -12.24 -4.75 3.08
N LEU A 54 -11.84 -4.64 1.82
CA LEU A 54 -12.31 -3.59 0.91
C LEU A 54 -12.63 -4.24 -0.43
N TYR A 55 -13.85 -4.02 -0.94
CA TYR A 55 -14.37 -4.72 -2.12
C TYR A 55 -14.19 -6.25 -2.05
N GLY A 56 -14.42 -6.82 -0.85
CA GLY A 56 -14.29 -8.26 -0.59
C GLY A 56 -12.85 -8.80 -0.59
N ARG A 57 -11.84 -7.92 -0.65
CA ARG A 57 -10.42 -8.30 -0.61
C ARG A 57 -9.82 -8.01 0.75
N GLN A 58 -9.02 -8.94 1.24
CA GLN A 58 -8.29 -8.84 2.50
C GLN A 58 -7.40 -7.59 2.53
N ALA A 59 -7.61 -6.73 3.52
CA ALA A 59 -6.78 -5.57 3.77
C ALA A 59 -5.55 -5.92 4.60
N LEU A 60 -4.47 -5.19 4.36
CA LEU A 60 -3.18 -5.34 5.03
C LEU A 60 -2.72 -4.00 5.57
N LEU A 61 -2.05 -4.00 6.71
CA LEU A 61 -1.19 -2.88 7.10
C LEU A 61 0.23 -3.17 6.64
N MET A 62 0.92 -2.16 6.15
CA MET A 62 2.31 -2.23 5.73
C MET A 62 3.13 -1.20 6.49
N MET A 63 4.22 -1.66 7.09
CA MET A 63 5.22 -0.85 7.80
C MET A 63 6.57 -0.87 7.08
N MET A 64 7.21 0.30 7.02
CA MET A 64 8.63 0.43 6.70
C MET A 64 9.36 1.14 7.83
N LYS A 65 10.55 0.61 8.16
CA LYS A 65 11.46 1.23 9.14
C LYS A 65 12.09 2.51 8.54
N PRO A 66 12.54 3.45 9.39
CA PRO A 66 13.29 4.62 8.96
C PRO A 66 14.44 4.28 8.01
N ASN A 67 14.67 5.15 7.03
CA ASN A 67 15.81 5.11 6.10
C ASN A 67 15.96 3.80 5.33
N THR A 68 14.85 3.11 5.08
CA THR A 68 14.84 1.88 4.27
C THR A 68 14.31 2.13 2.87
N THR A 69 14.79 1.35 1.91
CA THR A 69 14.38 1.45 0.51
C THR A 69 14.03 0.06 -0.02
N GLN A 70 12.83 -0.07 -0.57
CA GLN A 70 12.50 -1.15 -1.49
C GLN A 70 12.86 -0.64 -2.89
N ASP A 71 13.95 -1.14 -3.45
CA ASP A 71 14.48 -0.69 -4.73
C ASP A 71 13.55 -1.04 -5.90
N TRP A 72 13.87 -0.54 -7.10
CA TRP A 72 13.08 -0.72 -8.29
C TRP A 72 12.77 -2.19 -8.58
N HIS A 73 11.48 -2.51 -8.67
CA HIS A 73 10.98 -3.84 -8.93
C HIS A 73 9.63 -3.78 -9.65
N THR A 74 9.17 -4.96 -10.08
CA THR A 74 7.79 -5.21 -10.47
C THR A 74 7.27 -6.35 -9.59
N ASP A 75 5.97 -6.36 -9.36
CA ASP A 75 5.34 -7.44 -8.61
C ASP A 75 5.18 -8.70 -9.46
N LYS A 76 4.91 -9.82 -8.78
CA LYS A 76 4.58 -11.07 -9.46
C LYS A 76 3.23 -10.94 -10.17
N LYS A 77 3.07 -11.68 -11.28
CA LYS A 77 1.77 -11.83 -11.96
C LYS A 77 0.70 -12.27 -10.95
N GLY A 78 -0.50 -11.70 -11.08
CA GLY A 78 -1.59 -11.90 -10.12
C GLY A 78 -1.65 -10.83 -9.02
N ARG A 79 -0.72 -9.88 -8.99
CA ARG A 79 -0.84 -8.62 -8.23
C ARG A 79 -0.71 -7.48 -9.23
N ASN A 80 -1.79 -7.19 -9.92
CA ASN A 80 -1.78 -6.25 -11.05
C ASN A 80 -2.02 -4.81 -10.59
N ALA A 81 -2.84 -4.63 -9.54
CA ALA A 81 -3.04 -3.34 -8.91
C ALA A 81 -2.95 -3.45 -7.38
N VAL A 82 -2.45 -2.39 -6.74
CA VAL A 82 -2.46 -2.24 -5.28
C VAL A 82 -3.02 -0.88 -4.93
N MET A 83 -4.06 -0.86 -4.08
CA MET A 83 -4.44 0.35 -3.37
C MET A 83 -3.46 0.58 -2.23
N ILE A 84 -2.92 1.80 -2.11
CA ILE A 84 -2.10 2.25 -1.00
C ILE A 84 -2.72 3.51 -0.41
N TYR A 85 -3.01 3.48 0.90
CA TYR A 85 -3.55 4.59 1.64
C TYR A 85 -2.61 4.98 2.80
N PRO A 86 -1.97 6.17 2.78
CA PRO A 86 -1.14 6.65 3.88
C PRO A 86 -1.92 6.80 5.19
N LEU A 87 -1.41 6.24 6.29
CA LEU A 87 -2.03 6.39 7.61
C LEU A 87 -1.42 7.51 8.45
N MET A 88 -0.17 7.89 8.16
CA MET A 88 0.55 8.97 8.84
C MET A 88 1.07 10.00 7.82
N PRO A 89 0.17 10.71 7.10
CA PRO A 89 0.59 11.67 6.07
C PRO A 89 1.48 12.79 6.62
N GLU A 90 1.37 13.13 7.90
CA GLU A 90 2.24 14.08 8.61
C GLU A 90 3.73 13.68 8.58
N ASN A 91 4.04 12.40 8.36
CA ASN A 91 5.41 11.92 8.25
C ASN A 91 6.02 12.18 6.85
N ASN A 92 5.27 12.76 5.91
CA ASN A 92 5.73 13.20 4.59
C ASN A 92 6.50 12.13 3.79
N TYR A 93 5.91 10.94 3.66
CA TYR A 93 6.43 9.88 2.79
C TYR A 93 5.56 9.70 1.55
N ALA A 94 6.18 9.34 0.42
CA ALA A 94 5.45 8.97 -0.79
C ALA A 94 5.00 7.50 -0.73
N CYS A 95 3.80 7.17 -1.21
CA CYS A 95 3.34 5.79 -1.43
C CYS A 95 4.34 4.99 -2.28
N CYS A 96 4.76 5.55 -3.40
CA CYS A 96 5.80 4.97 -4.25
C CYS A 96 6.33 6.00 -5.24
N GLU A 97 7.39 5.61 -5.94
CA GLU A 97 7.84 6.26 -7.17
C GLU A 97 7.65 5.27 -8.33
N ILE A 98 7.07 5.73 -9.42
CA ILE A 98 6.83 4.95 -10.65
C ILE A 98 7.41 5.76 -11.79
N GLU A 99 8.42 5.22 -12.47
CA GLU A 99 9.15 5.95 -13.51
C GLU A 99 9.66 7.33 -13.01
N ASN A 100 9.09 8.44 -13.51
CA ASN A 100 9.43 9.81 -13.12
C ASN A 100 8.42 10.42 -12.13
N ASP A 101 7.34 9.71 -11.81
CA ASP A 101 6.27 10.20 -10.95
C ASP A 101 6.48 9.80 -9.49
N ARG A 102 6.25 10.76 -8.60
CA ARG A 102 6.20 10.55 -7.14
C ARG A 102 4.74 10.58 -6.70
N VAL A 103 4.27 9.48 -6.13
CA VAL A 103 2.89 9.34 -5.66
C VAL A 103 2.85 9.50 -4.14
N ASP A 104 2.39 10.65 -3.65
CA ASP A 104 2.35 11.01 -2.22
C ASP A 104 0.94 11.16 -1.64
N PHE A 105 -0.02 10.54 -2.30
CA PHE A 105 -1.45 10.56 -1.97
C PHE A 105 -2.03 9.15 -1.95
N PRO A 106 -3.24 8.94 -1.37
CA PRO A 106 -3.98 7.70 -1.54
C PRO A 106 -4.15 7.37 -3.03
N ALA A 107 -3.74 6.17 -3.43
CA ALA A 107 -3.71 5.84 -4.86
C ALA A 107 -3.91 4.33 -5.11
N LEU A 108 -4.46 4.02 -6.29
CA LEU A 108 -4.25 2.74 -6.94
C LEU A 108 -2.96 2.83 -7.75
N ILE A 109 -2.12 1.81 -7.63
CA ILE A 109 -0.83 1.69 -8.29
C ILE A 109 -0.84 0.49 -9.22
N ASN A 110 -0.36 0.67 -10.45
CA ASN A 110 -0.11 -0.44 -11.37
C ASN A 110 1.22 -1.11 -11.01
N THR A 111 1.15 -2.25 -10.32
CA THR A 111 2.33 -2.93 -9.78
C THR A 111 3.07 -3.77 -10.81
N GLN A 112 2.56 -3.87 -12.04
CA GLN A 112 3.27 -4.47 -13.17
C GLN A 112 4.23 -3.49 -13.85
N LEU A 113 4.15 -2.20 -13.54
CA LEU A 113 5.14 -1.20 -13.92
C LEU A 113 6.30 -1.16 -12.92
N LYS A 114 7.47 -0.73 -13.39
CA LYS A 114 8.67 -0.64 -12.56
C LYS A 114 8.47 0.47 -11.52
N HIS A 115 8.50 0.11 -10.25
CA HIS A 115 8.26 1.03 -9.14
C HIS A 115 9.23 0.76 -7.99
N ARG A 116 9.44 1.77 -7.15
CA ARG A 116 10.23 1.66 -5.92
C ARG A 116 9.54 2.38 -4.76
N VAL A 117 10.04 2.12 -3.57
CA VAL A 117 9.56 2.76 -2.35
C VAL A 117 10.74 3.23 -1.53
N ILE A 118 10.88 4.53 -1.35
CA ILE A 118 11.90 5.15 -0.52
C ILE A 118 11.21 5.70 0.74
N ASN A 119 11.71 5.30 1.91
CA ASN A 119 11.24 5.83 3.17
C ASN A 119 12.24 6.84 3.76
N ASN A 120 11.72 7.84 4.48
CA ASN A 120 12.52 8.87 5.15
C ASN A 120 12.90 8.43 6.59
N HIS A 121 13.27 9.36 7.45
CA HIS A 121 13.70 9.09 8.82
C HIS A 121 12.56 8.68 9.78
N ASN A 122 11.30 8.69 9.34
CA ASN A 122 10.15 8.30 10.14
C ASN A 122 9.73 6.86 9.86
N VAL A 123 9.03 6.25 10.82
CA VAL A 123 8.28 5.02 10.54
C VAL A 123 7.16 5.37 9.57
N ARG A 124 6.98 4.53 8.57
CA ARG A 124 5.89 4.65 7.60
C ARG A 124 4.86 3.56 7.86
N LEU A 125 3.58 3.91 7.85
CA LEU A 125 2.46 2.98 7.95
C LEU A 125 1.40 3.30 6.90
N ASN A 126 0.99 2.31 6.13
CA ASN A 126 -0.08 2.47 5.15
C ASN A 126 -0.99 1.25 5.13
N LEU A 127 -2.24 1.47 4.75
CA LEU A 127 -3.20 0.41 4.43
C LEU A 127 -2.99 0.00 2.96
N GLN A 128 -3.02 -1.31 2.70
CA GLN A 128 -2.91 -1.86 1.35
C GLN A 128 -3.97 -2.91 1.06
N VAL A 129 -4.45 -2.90 -0.18
CA VAL A 129 -5.33 -3.95 -0.73
C VAL A 129 -4.83 -4.31 -2.12
N SER A 130 -4.55 -5.60 -2.35
CA SER A 130 -4.04 -6.09 -3.63
C SER A 130 -5.15 -6.70 -4.49
N PHE A 131 -5.12 -6.38 -5.77
CA PHE A 131 -6.09 -6.83 -6.77
C PHE A 131 -5.39 -7.58 -7.91
N GLU A 132 -6.06 -8.62 -8.37
CA GLU A 132 -5.64 -9.40 -9.54
C GLU A 132 -6.10 -8.76 -10.86
N LYS A 133 -7.14 -7.91 -10.81
CA LYS A 133 -7.66 -7.19 -11.97
C LYS A 133 -6.75 -6.03 -12.40
N ASP A 134 -6.98 -5.55 -13.61
CA ASP A 134 -6.30 -4.35 -14.12
C ASP A 134 -6.63 -3.11 -13.28
N ILE A 135 -5.70 -2.15 -13.24
CA ILE A 135 -5.84 -0.93 -12.45
C ILE A 135 -7.06 -0.10 -12.87
N ASP A 136 -7.36 -0.03 -14.18
CA ASP A 136 -8.45 0.78 -14.70
C ASP A 136 -9.82 0.16 -14.33
N GLU A 137 -9.91 -1.17 -14.29
CA GLU A 137 -11.10 -1.88 -13.80
C GLU A 137 -11.36 -1.61 -12.32
N ILE A 138 -10.31 -1.61 -11.48
CA ILE A 138 -10.47 -1.29 -10.06
C ILE A 138 -10.78 0.19 -9.87
N ALA A 139 -10.19 1.08 -10.66
CA ALA A 139 -10.50 2.51 -10.61
C ALA A 139 -11.96 2.81 -10.93
N LEU A 140 -12.61 2.02 -11.79
CA LEU A 140 -14.06 2.13 -12.03
C LEU A 140 -14.87 1.79 -10.77
N LEU A 141 -14.48 0.76 -9.99
CA LEU A 141 -15.17 0.42 -8.73
C LEU A 141 -15.14 1.58 -7.73
N PHE A 142 -13.98 2.23 -7.57
CA PHE A 142 -13.85 3.41 -6.69
C PHE A 142 -14.66 4.63 -7.17
N LYS A 143 -15.05 4.68 -8.45
CA LYS A 143 -15.89 5.75 -9.01
C LYS A 143 -17.38 5.42 -8.93
N SER A 144 -17.74 4.13 -9.02
CA SER A 144 -19.14 3.68 -9.03
C SER A 144 -19.68 3.36 -7.65
N GLU A 145 -18.81 3.02 -6.70
CA GLU A 145 -19.19 2.56 -5.36
C GLU A 145 -18.36 3.28 -4.30
N GLU A 146 -19.01 3.69 -3.21
CA GLU A 146 -18.33 4.26 -2.06
C GLU A 146 -17.38 3.22 -1.43
N PRO A 147 -16.08 3.53 -1.30
CA PRO A 147 -15.13 2.60 -0.69
C PRO A 147 -15.36 2.50 0.82
N VAL A 148 -15.88 1.35 1.25
CA VAL A 148 -16.12 1.06 2.67
C VAL A 148 -15.16 -0.03 3.14
N LEU A 149 -14.31 0.32 4.11
CA LEU A 149 -13.48 -0.65 4.85
C LEU A 149 -14.36 -1.35 5.90
N LYS A 150 -14.53 -2.68 5.77
CA LYS A 150 -15.42 -3.51 6.61
C LYS A 150 -14.68 -4.65 7.28
#